data_AF-A0AAE1N873-F1
#
_entry.id   AF-A0AAE1N873-F1
#
_cell.length_a   1.000
_cell.length_b   1.000
_cell.length_c   1.000
_cell.angle_alpha   90.00
_cell.angle_beta   90.00
_cell.angle_gamma   90.00
#
_symmetry.space_group_name_H-M   'P 1'
#
loop_
_entity.id
_entity.type
_entity.pdbx_description
1 polymer ?
#
loop_
_entity_poly.entity_id
_entity_poly.type
_entity_poly.pdbx_seq_one_letter_code
_entity_poly.pdbx_strand_id
1 'polypeptide(L)'
;MTTKFYVSVVSTQNNAFRNSEKFTDKRRVTKMHTSVIIRAETQAVVTTSPQESLRTSKLPELTASVLSTRSFFLERSLHHLVPNTQPTNLAAKFGKFGGKFVPETLIACLNQLEAEFLKVLHDEDFQQELEEALRDYVGRETPLYHARRLTELYKTNNGGQGPDIFLKREDLCHAGSHKMNNALAQAMIARRIGRKLVVAATASGHHGIATASACAKLGLDCKIYMAAKDLEQQHSNVQLMTLLGAQVEGVNGQFKDAASEAVRTWVGNMEESYHLTGMAVGPHPCPTMVRHFQSVIGRETRRQALDKWGGKPDALVACVGTGSNALGLFHEFIGDSEVRLVGVEAGGFGLESGRHASTLSEGEVGVYHGAMAYLLQDEYGQTTEPHSIAVGMQYPAVGPELSYLKETGGAEFYSVTDQQALDAYERVCKMEGICVSLEASHAFGILEELFPTLPDGGKVVVNCSARGDEDVDIVFRHKQFDGSLLKRINDMALQVEEHHHHKQQMHALR
;
A
#
# COMPACT_ATOMS: atom_id res chain seq x y z
N MET A 1 8.34 6.19 45.86
CA MET A 1 6.88 6.41 45.89
C MET A 1 6.27 5.53 44.83
N THR A 2 5.58 4.48 45.27
CA THR A 2 4.96 3.44 44.45
C THR A 2 3.52 3.82 44.18
N THR A 3 3.11 3.92 42.91
CA THR A 3 1.70 4.03 42.54
C THR A 3 1.37 2.89 41.59
N LYS A 4 0.65 1.89 42.10
CA LYS A 4 0.04 0.80 41.32
C LYS A 4 -1.26 1.32 40.70
N PHE A 5 -1.48 1.07 39.41
CA PHE A 5 -2.79 1.22 38.79
C PHE A 5 -3.41 -0.16 38.56
N TYR A 6 -4.62 -0.36 39.09
CA TYR A 6 -5.47 -1.52 38.79
C TYR A 6 -6.32 -1.19 37.56
N VAL A 7 -6.36 -2.11 36.59
CA VAL A 7 -7.34 -2.10 35.49
C VAL A 7 -8.33 -3.23 35.78
N SER A 8 -9.61 -2.90 35.98
CA SER A 8 -10.69 -3.90 35.98
C SER A 8 -11.24 -4.05 34.56
N VAL A 9 -11.26 -5.29 34.08
CA VAL A 9 -11.93 -5.69 32.84
C VAL A 9 -13.32 -6.17 33.24
N VAL A 10 -14.37 -5.50 32.78
CA VAL A 10 -15.74 -6.04 32.85
C VAL A 10 -16.11 -6.54 31.46
N SER A 11 -16.15 -7.86 31.32
CA SER A 11 -16.76 -8.54 30.18
C SER A 11 -18.28 -8.50 30.31
N THR A 12 -18.99 -8.15 29.26
CA THR A 12 -20.41 -8.49 29.13
C THR A 12 -20.59 -9.53 28.02
N GLN A 13 -20.88 -10.76 28.44
CA GLN A 13 -21.44 -11.80 27.60
C GLN A 13 -22.83 -11.37 27.12
N ASN A 14 -23.13 -11.52 25.83
CA ASN A 14 -24.49 -11.41 25.33
C ASN A 14 -24.96 -12.80 24.89
N ASN A 15 -26.02 -13.28 25.54
CA ASN A 15 -26.66 -14.55 25.25
C ASN A 15 -28.16 -14.30 24.96
N ALA A 16 -28.64 -14.95 23.90
CA ALA A 16 -30.02 -15.34 23.59
C ALA A 16 -31.11 -14.28 23.23
N PHE A 17 -31.45 -14.29 21.93
CA PHE A 17 -32.74 -14.66 21.31
C PHE A 17 -34.12 -14.14 21.82
N ARG A 18 -34.83 -13.55 20.83
CA ARG A 18 -36.26 -13.69 20.42
C ARG A 18 -37.41 -12.91 21.09
N ASN A 19 -38.05 -12.14 20.21
CA ASN A 19 -39.48 -11.90 19.98
C ASN A 19 -40.23 -10.69 20.58
N SER A 20 -40.99 -10.09 19.64
CA SER A 20 -42.27 -9.36 19.68
C SER A 20 -42.35 -7.90 20.13
N GLU A 21 -42.85 -7.13 19.15
CA GLU A 21 -43.85 -6.04 19.23
C GLU A 21 -43.43 -4.58 19.47
N LYS A 22 -43.73 -3.81 18.41
CA LYS A 22 -44.03 -2.38 18.25
C LYS A 22 -44.25 -1.60 19.55
N PHE A 23 -43.54 -0.48 19.71
CA PHE A 23 -44.16 0.80 20.08
C PHE A 23 -43.27 1.99 19.65
N THR A 24 -43.94 2.99 19.08
CA THR A 24 -43.45 4.32 18.72
C THR A 24 -43.17 5.18 19.96
N ASP A 25 -42.10 5.99 19.95
CA ASP A 25 -42.14 7.46 20.05
C ASP A 25 -40.79 8.06 20.54
N LYS A 26 -40.51 9.25 20.03
CA LYS A 26 -39.33 10.10 20.14
C LYS A 26 -38.94 10.41 21.59
N ARG A 27 -37.68 10.16 21.97
CA ARG A 27 -36.94 11.01 22.94
C ARG A 27 -35.45 11.10 22.60
N ARG A 28 -34.98 12.34 22.45
CA ARG A 28 -33.56 12.74 22.52
C ARG A 28 -32.95 12.17 23.80
N VAL A 29 -31.87 11.42 23.68
CA VAL A 29 -30.99 11.07 24.79
C VAL A 29 -29.63 11.68 24.50
N THR A 30 -29.34 12.79 25.17
CA THR A 30 -28.00 13.37 25.29
C THR A 30 -27.17 12.42 26.18
N LYS A 31 -26.19 11.72 25.60
CA LYS A 31 -25.16 11.03 26.38
C LYS A 31 -23.97 11.97 26.57
N MET A 32 -23.80 12.48 27.79
CA MET A 32 -22.53 13.00 28.26
C MET A 32 -21.60 11.82 28.52
N HIS A 33 -20.47 11.73 27.80
CA HIS A 33 -19.34 10.89 28.20
C HIS A 33 -18.08 11.75 28.27
N THR A 34 -17.50 11.73 29.47
CA THR A 34 -16.31 12.46 29.88
C THR A 34 -15.10 11.95 29.08
N SER A 35 -14.44 12.84 28.33
CA SER A 35 -13.23 12.55 27.57
C SER A 35 -12.00 13.05 28.33
N VAL A 36 -10.95 12.23 28.42
CA VAL A 36 -9.61 12.67 28.81
C VAL A 36 -8.93 13.21 27.56
N ILE A 37 -8.72 14.53 27.52
CA ILE A 37 -8.07 15.26 26.43
C ILE A 37 -6.57 15.33 26.72
N ILE A 38 -5.72 14.84 25.82
CA ILE A 38 -4.30 15.21 25.77
C ILE A 38 -4.14 16.20 24.62
N ARG A 39 -4.18 17.50 24.93
CA ARG A 39 -3.73 18.56 24.03
C ARG A 39 -2.23 18.78 24.26
N ALA A 40 -1.42 18.61 23.23
CA ALA A 40 -0.06 19.11 23.23
C ALA A 40 -0.09 20.57 22.77
N GLU A 41 -0.14 21.51 23.71
CA GLU A 41 0.15 22.92 23.43
C GLU A 41 1.65 23.16 23.59
N THR A 42 2.35 23.43 22.49
CA THR A 42 3.71 23.98 22.53
C THR A 42 3.63 25.48 22.76
N GLN A 43 3.82 25.92 24.02
CA GLN A 43 4.20 27.30 24.31
C GLN A 43 5.73 27.42 24.31
N ALA A 44 6.25 28.24 23.41
CA ALA A 44 7.63 28.68 23.43
C ALA A 44 7.83 29.65 24.60
N VAL A 45 8.65 29.25 25.58
CA VAL A 45 9.12 30.16 26.63
C VAL A 45 10.51 30.65 26.24
N VAL A 46 10.58 31.92 25.85
CA VAL A 46 11.81 32.69 25.73
C VAL A 46 12.22 33.10 27.15
N THR A 47 13.35 32.60 27.64
CA THR A 47 14.04 33.17 28.81
C THR A 47 15.35 33.82 28.35
N THR A 48 15.43 35.13 28.57
CA THR A 48 16.63 35.94 28.38
C THR A 48 17.34 36.20 29.70
N SER A 49 18.64 36.49 29.57
CA SER A 49 19.58 37.14 30.51
C SER A 49 20.60 36.20 31.21
N PRO A 50 21.76 36.74 31.64
CA PRO A 50 22.70 37.55 30.85
C PRO A 50 24.15 37.01 30.98
N GLN A 51 25.04 37.54 30.13
CA GLN A 51 26.48 37.25 30.12
C GLN A 51 27.18 37.65 31.42
N GLU A 52 28.10 36.80 31.89
CA GLU A 52 29.31 37.26 32.58
C GLU A 52 30.49 36.29 32.36
N SER A 53 31.64 36.88 32.12
CA SER A 53 32.94 36.31 31.77
C SER A 53 33.69 35.70 32.95
N LEU A 54 34.56 34.70 32.71
CA LEU A 54 36.02 34.71 33.03
C LEU A 54 36.64 33.30 33.13
N ARG A 55 37.76 33.14 32.39
CA ARG A 55 39.02 32.40 32.69
C ARG A 55 39.04 30.86 32.87
N THR A 56 39.62 30.23 31.84
CA THR A 56 40.81 29.34 31.86
C THR A 56 41.24 28.69 33.20
N SER A 57 41.32 27.36 33.24
CA SER A 57 42.57 26.64 33.51
C SER A 57 42.42 25.10 33.39
N LYS A 58 43.53 24.47 33.03
CA LYS A 58 43.77 23.06 32.73
C LYS A 58 43.61 22.15 33.97
N LEU A 59 43.23 20.90 33.78
CA LEU A 59 43.62 19.79 34.67
C LEU A 59 44.18 18.60 33.84
N PRO A 60 45.21 17.88 34.31
CA PRO A 60 45.88 16.80 33.60
C PRO A 60 45.42 15.39 34.02
N GLU A 61 45.77 14.42 33.17
CA GLU A 61 45.70 12.97 33.38
C GLU A 61 46.49 12.49 34.61
N LEU A 62 46.00 11.42 35.25
CA LEU A 62 46.80 10.54 36.11
C LEU A 62 46.36 9.08 35.96
N THR A 63 47.36 8.22 35.82
CA THR A 63 47.34 6.79 35.51
C THR A 63 47.45 5.89 36.75
N ALA A 64 46.82 4.70 36.63
CA ALA A 64 47.26 3.35 37.02
C ALA A 64 47.22 2.80 38.47
N SER A 65 46.50 1.66 38.58
CA SER A 65 46.78 0.41 39.35
C SER A 65 46.73 0.48 40.90
N VAL A 66 46.25 -0.51 41.67
CA VAL A 66 46.53 -1.96 41.72
C VAL A 66 45.38 -2.73 42.44
N LEU A 67 45.27 -4.01 42.05
CA LEU A 67 44.51 -5.16 42.51
C LEU A 67 44.15 -5.30 44.02
N SER A 68 42.94 -5.83 44.27
CA SER A 68 42.61 -6.65 45.44
C SER A 68 41.76 -7.85 45.00
N THR A 69 42.20 -9.04 45.39
CA THR A 69 41.65 -10.35 45.06
C THR A 69 40.59 -10.84 46.06
N ARG A 70 39.65 -11.64 45.52
CA ARG A 70 38.71 -12.59 46.17
C ARG A 70 37.37 -12.04 46.65
N SER A 71 36.36 -12.20 45.80
CA SER A 71 35.14 -12.94 46.15
C SER A 71 34.78 -13.86 44.98
N PHE A 72 34.61 -15.12 45.30
CA PHE A 72 34.47 -16.28 44.43
C PHE A 72 32.98 -16.67 44.43
N PHE A 73 32.45 -17.08 43.27
CA PHE A 73 31.13 -17.72 43.06
C PHE A 73 29.86 -16.88 43.24
N LEU A 74 29.35 -16.27 42.15
CA LEU A 74 28.00 -16.47 41.58
C LEU A 74 27.75 -15.40 40.48
N GLU A 75 28.29 -15.56 39.27
CA GLU A 75 27.89 -14.68 38.15
C GLU A 75 28.19 -15.27 36.77
N ARG A 76 27.95 -16.58 36.63
CA ARG A 76 28.08 -17.28 35.34
C ARG A 76 26.77 -17.94 34.97
N SER A 77 25.79 -17.12 34.61
CA SER A 77 24.64 -17.42 33.74
C SER A 77 23.70 -16.22 33.80
N LEU A 78 23.78 -15.30 32.83
CA LEU A 78 22.72 -14.34 32.44
C LEU A 78 23.15 -13.33 31.35
N HIS A 79 24.32 -13.47 30.72
CA HIS A 79 24.77 -12.55 29.65
C HIS A 79 24.45 -12.99 28.21
N HIS A 80 23.46 -13.87 27.99
CA HIS A 80 23.09 -14.35 26.65
C HIS A 80 21.68 -13.99 26.16
N LEU A 81 21.09 -12.88 26.62
CA LEU A 81 19.74 -12.47 26.18
C LEU A 81 19.57 -10.97 25.91
N VAL A 82 20.57 -10.30 25.34
CA VAL A 82 20.34 -9.01 24.66
C VAL A 82 21.21 -8.97 23.40
N PRO A 83 20.63 -9.10 22.19
CA PRO A 83 21.37 -8.78 20.98
C PRO A 83 21.82 -7.33 21.06
N ASN A 84 23.12 -7.13 20.91
CA ASN A 84 23.76 -5.83 20.82
C ASN A 84 23.16 -5.10 19.60
N THR A 85 22.16 -4.24 19.80
CA THR A 85 21.54 -3.45 18.74
C THR A 85 22.53 -2.39 18.29
N GLN A 86 23.28 -2.66 17.22
CA GLN A 86 23.92 -1.59 16.48
C GLN A 86 22.86 -0.56 16.07
N PRO A 87 23.12 0.76 16.18
CA PRO A 87 22.18 1.77 15.74
C PRO A 87 21.86 1.57 14.26
N THR A 88 20.59 1.41 13.95
CA THR A 88 20.11 1.17 12.59
C THR A 88 20.24 2.48 11.78
N ASN A 89 20.94 2.42 10.65
CA ASN A 89 21.32 3.59 9.84
C ASN A 89 20.17 4.13 8.96
N LEU A 90 18.94 3.60 9.10
CA LEU A 90 17.78 4.06 8.34
C LEU A 90 16.99 5.07 9.17
N ALA A 91 16.75 6.25 8.59
CA ALA A 91 15.84 7.20 9.19
C ALA A 91 14.44 6.59 9.31
N ALA A 92 13.95 6.45 10.54
CA ALA A 92 12.60 5.93 10.81
C ALA A 92 11.48 6.89 10.38
N LYS A 93 11.83 8.12 9.98
CA LYS A 93 10.90 9.18 9.61
C LYS A 93 11.36 9.93 8.35
N PHE A 94 10.38 10.42 7.61
CA PHE A 94 10.53 11.37 6.51
C PHE A 94 10.00 12.73 7.00
N GLY A 95 10.90 13.63 7.39
CA GLY A 95 10.52 14.81 8.17
C GLY A 95 9.81 14.38 9.47
N LYS A 96 8.54 14.79 9.64
CA LYS A 96 7.72 14.39 10.78
C LYS A 96 6.96 13.05 10.60
N PHE A 97 6.81 12.60 9.35
CA PHE A 97 6.00 11.42 8.98
C PHE A 97 6.78 10.11 9.17
N GLY A 98 6.07 9.00 9.38
CA GLY A 98 6.65 7.67 9.62
C GLY A 98 6.66 7.30 11.10
N GLY A 99 7.74 6.65 11.56
CA GLY A 99 7.92 6.19 12.94
C GLY A 99 7.42 4.77 13.20
N LYS A 100 7.42 4.37 14.48
CA LYS A 100 6.93 3.07 14.97
C LYS A 100 5.85 3.30 16.04
N PHE A 101 4.64 3.63 15.61
CA PHE A 101 3.49 3.87 16.50
C PHE A 101 2.71 2.57 16.76
N VAL A 102 3.38 1.59 17.34
CA VAL A 102 2.85 0.22 17.55
C VAL A 102 2.93 -0.18 19.02
N PRO A 103 2.16 -1.18 19.47
CA PRO A 103 2.35 -1.78 20.79
C PRO A 103 3.79 -2.29 20.98
N GLU A 104 4.29 -2.22 22.21
CA GLU A 104 5.65 -2.64 22.58
C GLU A 104 5.98 -4.08 22.13
N THR A 105 4.97 -4.96 22.12
CA THR A 105 5.09 -6.35 21.68
C THR A 105 5.57 -6.51 20.24
N LEU A 106 5.39 -5.49 19.38
CA LEU A 106 5.83 -5.49 17.98
C LEU A 106 7.22 -4.90 17.76
N ILE A 107 7.78 -4.18 18.73
CA ILE A 107 9.05 -3.45 18.55
C ILE A 107 10.21 -4.40 18.25
N ALA A 108 10.31 -5.52 18.98
CA ALA A 108 11.35 -6.51 18.76
C ALA A 108 11.30 -7.10 17.34
N CYS A 109 10.11 -7.43 16.84
CA CYS A 109 9.93 -7.99 15.51
C CYS A 109 10.24 -6.98 14.40
N LEU A 110 9.83 -5.72 14.58
CA LEU A 110 10.16 -4.66 13.63
C LEU A 110 11.67 -4.35 13.62
N ASN A 111 12.35 -4.43 14.76
CA ASN A 111 13.80 -4.27 14.83
C ASN A 111 14.53 -5.45 14.16
N GLN A 112 14.04 -6.68 14.32
CA GLN A 112 14.57 -7.84 13.61
C GLN A 112 14.37 -7.68 12.10
N LEU A 113 13.17 -7.30 11.66
CA LEU A 113 12.89 -7.05 10.24
C LEU A 113 13.79 -5.95 9.68
N GLU A 114 14.02 -4.87 10.42
CA GLU A 114 14.90 -3.78 10.01
C GLU A 114 16.36 -4.24 9.89
N ALA A 115 16.85 -5.01 10.86
CA ALA A 115 18.20 -5.56 10.81
C ALA A 115 18.38 -6.51 9.61
N GLU A 116 17.40 -7.36 9.33
CA GLU A 116 17.45 -8.27 8.18
C GLU A 116 17.31 -7.52 6.85
N PHE A 117 16.44 -6.52 6.78
CA PHE A 117 16.34 -5.63 5.62
C PHE A 117 17.68 -4.95 5.33
N LEU A 118 18.33 -4.37 6.34
CA LEU A 118 19.65 -3.74 6.19
C LEU A 118 20.74 -4.70 5.71
N LYS A 119 20.70 -5.97 6.14
CA LYS A 119 21.64 -6.99 5.67
C LYS A 119 21.42 -7.29 4.20
N VAL A 120 20.18 -7.55 3.78
CA VAL A 120 19.91 -7.94 2.39
C VAL A 120 20.17 -6.83 1.37
N LEU A 121 20.18 -5.56 1.79
CA LEU A 121 20.58 -4.44 0.93
C LEU A 121 22.04 -4.51 0.46
N HIS A 122 22.91 -5.18 1.21
CA HIS A 122 24.35 -5.27 0.95
C HIS A 122 24.84 -6.71 0.74
N ASP A 123 23.91 -7.66 0.66
CA ASP A 123 24.22 -9.07 0.44
C ASP A 123 24.18 -9.37 -1.05
N GLU A 124 25.35 -9.60 -1.64
CA GLU A 124 25.51 -9.85 -3.08
C GLU A 124 24.75 -11.09 -3.55
N ASP A 125 24.74 -12.17 -2.76
CA ASP A 125 24.03 -13.42 -3.09
C ASP A 125 22.51 -13.19 -3.13
N PHE A 126 21.98 -12.42 -2.15
CA PHE A 126 20.56 -12.06 -2.14
C PHE A 126 20.18 -11.17 -3.31
N GLN A 127 21.00 -10.16 -3.62
CA GLN A 127 20.73 -9.25 -4.74
C GLN A 127 20.78 -10.02 -6.07
N GLN A 128 21.74 -10.91 -6.25
CA GLN A 128 21.82 -11.76 -7.44
C GLN A 128 20.58 -12.66 -7.56
N GLU A 129 20.19 -13.36 -6.49
CA GLU A 129 19.00 -14.21 -6.51
C GLU A 129 17.73 -13.39 -6.80
N LEU A 130 17.61 -12.18 -6.24
CA LEU A 130 16.46 -11.31 -6.46
C LEU A 130 16.44 -10.81 -7.92
N GLU A 131 17.58 -10.38 -8.46
CA GLU A 131 17.69 -9.94 -9.86
C GLU A 131 17.36 -11.06 -10.84
N GLU A 132 17.88 -12.26 -10.61
CA GLU A 132 17.54 -13.45 -11.39
C GLU A 132 16.05 -13.76 -11.32
N ALA A 133 15.45 -13.73 -10.13
CA ALA A 133 14.02 -13.98 -9.98
C ALA A 133 13.15 -12.87 -10.56
N LEU A 134 13.56 -11.59 -10.48
CA LEU A 134 12.86 -10.49 -11.13
C LEU A 134 12.90 -10.63 -12.67
N ARG A 135 14.04 -11.01 -13.23
CA ARG A 135 14.19 -11.22 -14.68
C ARG A 135 13.42 -12.45 -15.16
N ASP A 136 13.72 -13.62 -14.60
CA ASP A 136 13.32 -14.91 -15.18
C ASP A 136 11.94 -15.38 -14.70
N TYR A 137 11.48 -14.92 -13.53
CA TYR A 137 10.17 -15.30 -13.00
C TYR A 137 9.16 -14.15 -13.05
N VAL A 138 9.54 -12.93 -12.67
CA VAL A 138 8.61 -11.77 -12.75
C VAL A 138 8.49 -11.24 -14.18
N GLY A 139 9.52 -11.42 -15.01
CA GLY A 139 9.55 -10.96 -16.40
C GLY A 139 10.05 -9.52 -16.57
N ARG A 140 10.90 -9.05 -15.64
CA ARG A 140 11.51 -7.72 -15.72
C ARG A 140 12.65 -7.69 -16.76
N GLU A 141 12.94 -6.55 -17.37
CA GLU A 141 12.27 -5.24 -17.20
C GLU A 141 10.92 -5.13 -17.92
N THR A 142 10.01 -4.33 -17.38
CA THR A 142 8.74 -4.06 -18.06
C THR A 142 8.92 -2.99 -19.14
N PRO A 143 8.23 -3.08 -20.30
CA PRO A 143 8.36 -2.09 -21.36
C PRO A 143 7.97 -0.66 -20.95
N LEU A 144 8.70 0.32 -21.52
CA LEU A 144 8.27 1.71 -21.62
C LEU A 144 7.66 1.95 -23.01
N TYR A 145 6.34 1.87 -23.09
CA TYR A 145 5.56 1.81 -24.33
C TYR A 145 5.09 3.20 -24.77
N HIS A 146 5.34 3.60 -26.03
CA HIS A 146 4.80 4.86 -26.57
C HIS A 146 3.35 4.65 -27.02
N ALA A 147 2.39 5.20 -26.28
CA ALA A 147 0.97 5.18 -26.58
C ALA A 147 0.63 6.20 -27.67
N ARG A 148 0.99 5.89 -28.92
CA ARG A 148 0.87 6.82 -30.05
C ARG A 148 -0.56 7.23 -30.30
N ARG A 149 -1.52 6.29 -30.29
CA ARG A 149 -2.91 6.59 -30.61
C ARG A 149 -3.55 7.48 -29.53
N LEU A 150 -3.22 7.22 -28.27
CA LEU A 150 -3.62 8.04 -27.14
C LEU A 150 -2.98 9.43 -27.23
N THR A 151 -1.68 9.51 -27.55
CA THR A 151 -0.96 10.77 -27.77
C THR A 151 -1.63 11.61 -28.85
N GLU A 152 -1.88 11.05 -30.03
CA GLU A 152 -2.53 11.76 -31.13
C GLU A 152 -3.94 12.23 -30.77
N LEU A 153 -4.69 11.44 -30.00
CA LEU A 153 -6.00 11.85 -29.50
C LEU A 153 -5.90 13.10 -28.60
N TYR A 154 -5.02 13.08 -27.61
CA TYR A 154 -4.84 14.23 -26.70
C TYR A 154 -4.29 15.46 -27.43
N LYS A 155 -3.32 15.29 -28.35
CA LYS A 155 -2.84 16.40 -29.19
C LYS A 155 -3.95 16.98 -30.05
N THR A 156 -4.78 16.13 -30.69
CA THR A 156 -5.91 16.58 -31.51
C THR A 156 -6.90 17.41 -30.68
N ASN A 157 -7.21 16.96 -29.47
CA ASN A 157 -8.06 17.69 -28.53
C ASN A 157 -7.42 19.00 -28.03
N ASN A 158 -6.10 19.09 -28.05
CA ASN A 158 -5.30 20.22 -27.59
C ASN A 158 -4.67 21.02 -28.76
N GLY A 159 -5.42 21.21 -29.86
CA GLY A 159 -4.99 22.10 -30.96
C GLY A 159 -3.80 21.61 -31.78
N GLY A 160 -3.49 20.31 -31.73
CA GLY A 160 -2.38 19.67 -32.43
C GLY A 160 -1.04 19.69 -31.66
N GLN A 161 -1.02 20.13 -30.40
CA GLN A 161 0.19 20.30 -29.59
C GLN A 161 0.10 19.52 -28.28
N GLY A 162 1.25 19.14 -27.74
CA GLY A 162 1.38 18.56 -26.40
C GLY A 162 2.50 17.52 -26.29
N PRO A 163 2.65 16.90 -25.12
CA PRO A 163 3.65 15.88 -24.90
C PRO A 163 3.30 14.56 -25.62
N ASP A 164 4.29 13.67 -25.70
CA ASP A 164 4.09 12.27 -26.03
C ASP A 164 3.82 11.45 -24.77
N ILE A 165 2.84 10.55 -24.84
CA ILE A 165 2.41 9.70 -23.71
C ILE A 165 3.12 8.35 -23.78
N PHE A 166 3.85 8.03 -22.71
CA PHE A 166 4.51 6.75 -22.50
C PHE A 166 3.90 6.01 -21.33
N LEU A 167 3.80 4.69 -21.44
CA LEU A 167 3.24 3.82 -20.41
C LEU A 167 4.34 2.95 -19.82
N LYS A 168 4.53 3.00 -18.51
CA LYS A 168 5.36 2.03 -17.80
C LYS A 168 4.52 0.79 -17.50
N ARG A 169 4.79 -0.32 -18.20
CA ARG A 169 3.90 -1.48 -18.32
C ARG A 169 3.99 -2.48 -17.16
N GLU A 170 3.77 -2.04 -15.93
CA GLU A 170 3.74 -2.94 -14.76
C GLU A 170 2.55 -3.92 -14.78
N ASP A 171 1.56 -3.69 -15.63
CA ASP A 171 0.48 -4.63 -15.96
C ASP A 171 0.98 -5.94 -16.59
N LEU A 172 2.17 -5.92 -17.19
CA LEU A 172 2.81 -7.09 -17.81
C LEU A 172 3.70 -7.90 -16.85
N CYS A 173 3.90 -7.43 -15.61
CA CYS A 173 4.59 -8.22 -14.60
C CYS A 173 3.85 -9.55 -14.35
N HIS A 174 4.57 -10.62 -14.00
CA HIS A 174 3.94 -11.82 -13.48
C HIS A 174 2.99 -11.48 -12.31
N ALA A 175 1.90 -12.22 -12.19
CA ALA A 175 0.74 -11.88 -11.33
C ALA A 175 -0.03 -10.60 -11.71
N GLY A 176 0.33 -9.92 -12.80
CA GLY A 176 -0.46 -8.85 -13.44
C GLY A 176 -0.34 -7.47 -12.81
N SER A 177 0.62 -7.24 -11.89
CA SER A 177 0.79 -5.94 -11.26
C SER A 177 2.19 -5.71 -10.68
N HIS A 178 2.47 -4.44 -10.35
CA HIS A 178 3.66 -4.02 -9.60
C HIS A 178 3.81 -4.70 -8.22
N LYS A 179 2.76 -5.32 -7.66
CA LYS A 179 2.82 -5.96 -6.33
C LYS A 179 3.82 -7.12 -6.28
N MET A 180 4.08 -7.77 -7.41
CA MET A 180 5.01 -8.90 -7.51
C MET A 180 6.45 -8.52 -7.10
N ASN A 181 6.90 -7.30 -7.41
CA ASN A 181 8.25 -6.81 -7.08
C ASN A 181 8.52 -6.90 -5.57
N ASN A 182 7.58 -6.38 -4.78
CA ASN A 182 7.67 -6.36 -3.33
C ASN A 182 7.39 -7.73 -2.70
N ALA A 183 6.39 -8.45 -3.21
CA ALA A 183 5.99 -9.74 -2.65
C ALA A 183 7.12 -10.77 -2.77
N LEU A 184 7.81 -10.83 -3.91
CA LEU A 184 8.92 -11.74 -4.12
C LEU A 184 10.07 -11.45 -3.14
N ALA A 185 10.53 -10.21 -3.07
CA ALA A 185 11.65 -9.83 -2.22
C ALA A 185 11.36 -10.08 -0.73
N GLN A 186 10.16 -9.73 -0.25
CA GLN A 186 9.78 -10.00 1.13
C GLN A 186 9.59 -11.49 1.43
N ALA A 187 9.07 -12.29 0.51
CA ALA A 187 8.97 -13.73 0.70
C ALA A 187 10.36 -14.39 0.72
N MET A 188 11.32 -13.88 -0.06
CA MET A 188 12.72 -14.30 0.03
C MET A 188 13.33 -13.96 1.40
N ILE A 189 13.04 -12.77 1.96
CA ILE A 189 13.42 -12.42 3.34
C ILE A 189 12.78 -13.40 4.32
N ALA A 190 11.48 -13.67 4.21
CA ALA A 190 10.76 -14.60 5.09
C ALA A 190 11.42 -15.99 5.12
N ARG A 191 11.74 -16.54 3.94
CA ARG A 191 12.46 -17.82 3.79
C ARG A 191 13.85 -17.75 4.42
N ARG A 192 14.60 -16.68 4.16
CA ARG A 192 15.97 -16.48 4.65
C ARG A 192 16.03 -16.45 6.18
N ILE A 193 15.06 -15.82 6.83
CA ILE A 193 14.99 -15.73 8.30
C ILE A 193 14.28 -16.95 8.93
N GLY A 194 13.95 -17.97 8.13
CA GLY A 194 13.40 -19.24 8.59
C GLY A 194 11.90 -19.22 8.92
N ARG A 195 11.11 -18.24 8.44
CA ARG A 195 9.65 -18.28 8.61
C ARG A 195 9.04 -19.21 7.57
N LYS A 196 8.11 -20.04 8.01
CA LYS A 196 7.42 -21.02 7.16
C LYS A 196 6.09 -20.51 6.64
N LEU A 197 5.42 -19.67 7.42
CA LEU A 197 4.10 -19.11 7.09
C LEU A 197 4.21 -17.63 6.73
N VAL A 198 3.71 -17.26 5.56
CA VAL A 198 3.52 -15.86 5.16
C VAL A 198 2.05 -15.49 5.35
N VAL A 199 1.81 -14.36 6.03
CA VAL A 199 0.48 -13.83 6.29
C VAL A 199 0.34 -12.46 5.65
N ALA A 200 -0.72 -12.26 4.86
CA ALA A 200 -1.02 -10.98 4.21
C ALA A 200 -2.52 -10.67 4.27
N ALA A 201 -2.87 -9.42 3.95
CA ALA A 201 -4.24 -9.01 3.70
C ALA A 201 -4.36 -8.37 2.31
N THR A 202 -5.50 -8.52 1.65
CA THR A 202 -5.72 -7.96 0.31
C THR A 202 -7.13 -7.37 0.15
N ALA A 203 -7.24 -6.39 -0.75
CA ALA A 203 -8.49 -5.75 -1.15
C ALA A 203 -8.85 -6.18 -2.58
N SER A 204 -8.31 -5.53 -3.63
CA SER A 204 -8.56 -5.95 -5.03
C SER A 204 -8.00 -7.32 -5.41
N GLY A 205 -7.23 -7.98 -4.53
CA GLY A 205 -6.69 -9.32 -4.77
C GLY A 205 -5.28 -9.33 -5.37
N HIS A 206 -4.84 -8.27 -6.05
CA HIS A 206 -3.50 -8.16 -6.64
C HIS A 206 -2.35 -8.48 -5.67
N HIS A 207 -2.39 -7.89 -4.47
CA HIS A 207 -1.38 -8.17 -3.44
C HIS A 207 -1.44 -9.63 -2.96
N GLY A 208 -2.64 -10.18 -2.85
CA GLY A 208 -2.84 -11.56 -2.44
C GLY A 208 -2.30 -12.55 -3.47
N ILE A 209 -2.59 -12.34 -4.76
CA ILE A 209 -2.06 -13.17 -5.86
C ILE A 209 -0.53 -13.09 -5.90
N ALA A 210 0.04 -11.89 -5.80
CA ALA A 210 1.49 -11.72 -5.77
C ALA A 210 2.14 -12.44 -4.57
N THR A 211 1.52 -12.35 -3.39
CA THR A 211 1.97 -13.05 -2.17
C THR A 211 1.88 -14.56 -2.35
N ALA A 212 0.73 -15.08 -2.79
CA ALA A 212 0.52 -16.50 -3.02
C ALA A 212 1.50 -17.06 -4.05
N SER A 213 1.74 -16.34 -5.15
CA SER A 213 2.68 -16.72 -6.21
C SER A 213 4.12 -16.79 -5.67
N ALA A 214 4.55 -15.77 -4.92
CA ALA A 214 5.87 -15.75 -4.28
C ALA A 214 6.05 -16.92 -3.30
N CYS A 215 5.04 -17.19 -2.47
CA CYS A 215 5.07 -18.27 -1.49
C CYS A 215 5.13 -19.64 -2.18
N ALA A 216 4.29 -19.86 -3.20
CA ALA A 216 4.29 -21.09 -3.98
C ALA A 216 5.65 -21.35 -4.64
N LYS A 217 6.27 -20.33 -5.23
CA LYS A 217 7.61 -20.42 -5.82
C LYS A 217 8.68 -20.81 -4.79
N LEU A 218 8.57 -20.29 -3.58
CA LEU A 218 9.59 -20.43 -2.53
C LEU A 218 9.33 -21.59 -1.55
N GLY A 219 8.22 -22.31 -1.72
CA GLY A 219 7.82 -23.40 -0.82
C GLY A 219 7.42 -22.92 0.58
N LEU A 220 6.77 -21.75 0.67
CA LEU A 220 6.24 -21.19 1.92
C LEU A 220 4.73 -21.41 2.01
N ASP A 221 4.22 -21.66 3.21
CA ASP A 221 2.79 -21.65 3.47
C ASP A 221 2.27 -20.21 3.36
N CYS A 222 1.08 -20.03 2.81
CA CYS A 222 0.50 -18.71 2.57
C CYS A 222 -0.91 -18.62 3.15
N LYS A 223 -1.15 -17.62 3.99
CA LYS A 223 -2.48 -17.26 4.51
C LYS A 223 -2.84 -15.82 4.14
N ILE A 224 -3.99 -15.64 3.50
CA ILE A 224 -4.45 -14.35 2.99
C ILE A 224 -5.79 -14.01 3.62
N TYR A 225 -5.85 -12.86 4.28
CA TYR A 225 -7.08 -12.29 4.82
C TYR A 225 -7.71 -11.33 3.83
N MET A 226 -9.03 -11.43 3.67
CA MET A 226 -9.79 -10.58 2.75
C MET A 226 -11.13 -10.22 3.38
N ALA A 227 -11.64 -9.00 3.15
CA ALA A 227 -12.94 -8.64 3.69
C ALA A 227 -14.04 -9.48 3.03
N ALA A 228 -15.04 -9.89 3.78
CA ALA A 228 -16.10 -10.77 3.28
C ALA A 228 -16.82 -10.20 2.05
N LYS A 229 -17.05 -8.88 2.01
CA LYS A 229 -17.64 -8.19 0.86
C LYS A 229 -16.75 -8.23 -0.39
N ASP A 230 -15.43 -8.26 -0.22
CA ASP A 230 -14.48 -8.21 -1.32
C ASP A 230 -14.29 -9.62 -1.92
N LEU A 231 -14.44 -10.69 -1.12
CA LEU A 231 -14.38 -12.07 -1.60
C LEU A 231 -15.36 -12.35 -2.75
N GLU A 232 -16.59 -11.82 -2.64
CA GLU A 232 -17.62 -11.99 -3.68
C GLU A 232 -17.30 -11.13 -4.91
N GLN A 233 -16.88 -9.88 -4.71
CA GLN A 233 -16.60 -8.95 -5.79
C GLN A 233 -15.35 -9.35 -6.61
N GLN A 234 -14.40 -10.03 -5.99
CA GLN A 234 -13.10 -10.40 -6.56
C GLN A 234 -12.94 -11.93 -6.64
N HIS A 235 -14.03 -12.64 -6.96
CA HIS A 235 -14.07 -14.11 -6.91
C HIS A 235 -12.98 -14.79 -7.74
N SER A 236 -12.66 -14.25 -8.92
CA SER A 236 -11.62 -14.78 -9.82
C SER A 236 -10.24 -14.73 -9.16
N ASN A 237 -9.94 -13.64 -8.46
CA ASN A 237 -8.69 -13.47 -7.72
C ASN A 237 -8.62 -14.41 -6.51
N VAL A 238 -9.75 -14.63 -5.82
CA VAL A 238 -9.83 -15.61 -4.72
C VAL A 238 -9.53 -17.03 -5.22
N GLN A 239 -10.14 -17.44 -6.33
CA GLN A 239 -9.90 -18.75 -6.94
C GLN A 239 -8.44 -18.92 -7.34
N LEU A 240 -7.84 -17.90 -7.96
CA LEU A 240 -6.43 -17.93 -8.35
C LEU A 240 -5.50 -18.06 -7.13
N MET A 241 -5.75 -17.32 -6.04
CA MET A 241 -4.99 -17.47 -4.79
C MET A 241 -5.09 -18.89 -4.22
N THR A 242 -6.29 -19.49 -4.25
CA THR A 242 -6.48 -20.87 -3.79
C THR A 242 -5.75 -21.89 -4.69
N LEU A 243 -5.76 -21.70 -6.01
CA LEU A 243 -5.01 -22.56 -6.96
C LEU A 243 -3.49 -22.47 -6.75
N LEU A 244 -2.99 -21.30 -6.32
CA LEU A 244 -1.61 -21.10 -5.92
C LEU A 244 -1.28 -21.71 -4.54
N GLY A 245 -2.23 -22.36 -3.88
CA GLY A 245 -2.05 -23.04 -2.60
C GLY A 245 -2.22 -22.15 -1.37
N ALA A 246 -2.65 -20.89 -1.54
CA ALA A 246 -2.90 -20.02 -0.39
C ALA A 246 -4.23 -20.35 0.31
N GLN A 247 -4.22 -20.32 1.64
CA GLN A 247 -5.44 -20.32 2.44
C GLN A 247 -6.03 -18.92 2.47
N VAL A 248 -7.17 -18.73 1.80
CA VAL A 248 -7.90 -17.46 1.79
C VAL A 248 -8.99 -17.49 2.87
N GLU A 249 -8.97 -16.52 3.79
CA GLU A 249 -9.92 -16.41 4.89
C GLU A 249 -10.68 -15.08 4.86
N GLY A 250 -12.01 -15.18 4.89
CA GLY A 250 -12.90 -14.03 4.93
C GLY A 250 -13.01 -13.44 6.33
N VAL A 251 -12.86 -12.11 6.43
CA VAL A 251 -13.04 -11.36 7.68
C VAL A 251 -14.28 -10.48 7.58
N ASN A 252 -15.14 -10.54 8.60
CA ASN A 252 -16.29 -9.65 8.69
C ASN A 252 -15.82 -8.20 8.86
N GLY A 253 -16.36 -7.30 8.03
CA GLY A 253 -15.99 -5.88 8.03
C GLY A 253 -15.37 -5.44 6.71
N GLN A 254 -14.39 -4.57 6.78
CA GLN A 254 -13.72 -3.93 5.65
C GLN A 254 -12.24 -4.36 5.57
N PHE A 255 -11.52 -3.83 4.58
CA PHE A 255 -10.09 -4.12 4.41
C PHE A 255 -9.26 -3.85 5.69
N LYS A 256 -9.58 -2.80 6.45
CA LYS A 256 -8.90 -2.51 7.74
C LYS A 256 -9.01 -3.66 8.75
N ASP A 257 -10.12 -4.40 8.73
CA ASP A 257 -10.37 -5.51 9.63
C ASP A 257 -9.56 -6.73 9.19
N ALA A 258 -9.53 -7.01 7.88
CA ALA A 258 -8.66 -8.03 7.30
C ALA A 258 -7.16 -7.75 7.55
N ALA A 259 -6.73 -6.50 7.39
CA ALA A 259 -5.37 -6.07 7.69
C ALA A 259 -5.03 -6.22 9.18
N SER A 260 -5.96 -5.87 10.06
CA SER A 260 -5.81 -6.08 11.50
C SER A 260 -5.66 -7.56 11.85
N GLU A 261 -6.40 -8.44 11.18
CA GLU A 261 -6.34 -9.88 11.42
C GLU A 261 -5.05 -10.53 10.93
N ALA A 262 -4.50 -10.05 9.80
CA ALA A 262 -3.17 -10.44 9.35
C ALA A 262 -2.09 -10.07 10.38
N VAL A 263 -2.16 -8.85 10.94
CA VAL A 263 -1.23 -8.41 11.99
C VAL A 263 -1.41 -9.22 13.29
N ARG A 264 -2.65 -9.48 13.73
CA ARG A 264 -2.91 -10.30 14.92
C ARG A 264 -2.36 -11.72 14.78
N THR A 265 -2.53 -12.32 13.61
CA THR A 265 -1.98 -13.65 13.30
C THR A 265 -0.46 -13.66 13.37
N TRP A 266 0.17 -12.63 12.81
CA TRP A 266 1.61 -12.47 12.88
C TRP A 266 2.11 -12.31 14.31
N VAL A 267 1.49 -11.42 15.10
CA VAL A 267 1.80 -11.20 16.53
C VAL A 267 1.62 -12.49 17.35
N GLY A 268 0.62 -13.29 17.02
CA GLY A 268 0.33 -14.55 17.71
C GLY A 268 1.34 -15.66 17.44
N ASN A 269 2.12 -15.58 16.35
CA ASN A 269 3.08 -16.61 15.96
C ASN A 269 4.32 -16.01 15.28
N MET A 270 5.04 -15.15 15.99
CA MET A 270 6.18 -14.41 15.43
C MET A 270 7.40 -15.29 15.09
N GLU A 271 7.47 -16.50 15.67
CA GLU A 271 8.56 -17.45 15.43
C GLU A 271 8.40 -18.21 14.10
N GLU A 272 7.18 -18.54 13.70
CA GLU A 272 6.95 -19.31 12.48
C GLU A 272 6.38 -18.46 11.33
N SER A 273 5.84 -17.27 11.63
CA SER A 273 5.14 -16.44 10.63
C SER A 273 5.83 -15.12 10.28
N TYR A 274 5.59 -14.67 9.05
CA TYR A 274 6.05 -13.39 8.49
C TYR A 274 4.85 -12.60 7.96
N HIS A 275 4.69 -11.34 8.42
CA HIS A 275 3.69 -10.44 7.84
C HIS A 275 4.22 -9.77 6.57
N LEU A 276 3.68 -10.15 5.42
CA LEU A 276 4.05 -9.55 4.14
C LEU A 276 3.16 -8.36 3.84
N THR A 277 3.67 -7.17 4.16
CA THR A 277 2.98 -5.90 3.87
C THR A 277 3.02 -5.59 2.38
N GLY A 278 1.85 -5.28 1.83
CA GLY A 278 1.67 -4.83 0.44
C GLY A 278 1.61 -3.33 0.27
N MET A 279 1.76 -2.57 1.36
CA MET A 279 1.49 -1.15 1.41
C MET A 279 2.75 -0.38 1.77
N ALA A 280 2.95 0.79 1.16
CA ALA A 280 3.99 1.74 1.59
C ALA A 280 3.55 2.53 2.84
N VAL A 281 2.65 1.96 3.63
CA VAL A 281 2.12 2.47 4.91
C VAL A 281 2.51 1.46 5.98
N GLY A 282 2.58 1.91 7.23
CA GLY A 282 2.89 1.06 8.36
C GLY A 282 4.11 1.52 9.14
N PRO A 283 4.44 0.87 10.25
CA PRO A 283 5.59 1.23 11.06
C PRO A 283 6.90 1.01 10.29
N HIS A 284 7.92 1.80 10.60
CA HIS A 284 9.28 1.53 10.15
C HIS A 284 9.69 0.09 10.54
N PRO A 285 10.33 -0.70 9.64
CA PRO A 285 10.93 -0.34 8.36
C PRO A 285 10.03 -0.50 7.12
N CYS A 286 8.75 -0.86 7.30
CA CYS A 286 7.88 -1.30 6.21
C CYS A 286 7.78 -0.32 5.03
N PRO A 287 7.50 0.99 5.22
CA PRO A 287 7.42 1.94 4.10
C PRO A 287 8.71 2.02 3.28
N THR A 288 9.84 2.15 3.97
CA THR A 288 11.19 2.23 3.39
C THR A 288 11.51 0.98 2.58
N MET A 289 11.19 -0.21 3.12
CA MET A 289 11.41 -1.50 2.47
C MET A 289 10.54 -1.67 1.23
N VAL A 290 9.23 -1.39 1.33
CA VAL A 290 8.30 -1.51 0.20
C VAL A 290 8.71 -0.57 -0.94
N ARG A 291 9.02 0.69 -0.64
CA ARG A 291 9.52 1.64 -1.65
C ARG A 291 10.82 1.18 -2.29
N HIS A 292 11.73 0.59 -1.51
CA HIS A 292 12.98 0.05 -2.06
C HIS A 292 12.72 -1.07 -3.07
N PHE A 293 11.88 -2.07 -2.74
CA PHE A 293 11.58 -3.15 -3.68
C PHE A 293 10.73 -2.71 -4.88
N GLN A 294 10.02 -1.58 -4.78
CA GLN A 294 9.29 -1.00 -5.91
C GLN A 294 10.15 -0.06 -6.77
N SER A 295 11.29 0.43 -6.28
CA SER A 295 12.14 1.41 -6.99
C SER A 295 12.75 0.91 -8.30
N VAL A 296 12.68 -0.41 -8.56
CA VAL A 296 13.03 -1.00 -9.86
C VAL A 296 12.20 -0.39 -11.00
N ILE A 297 10.96 0.04 -10.74
CA ILE A 297 10.09 0.70 -11.71
C ILE A 297 10.72 2.01 -12.19
N GLY A 298 11.14 2.87 -11.26
CA GLY A 298 11.81 4.13 -11.56
C GLY A 298 13.17 3.92 -12.23
N ARG A 299 13.96 2.93 -11.78
CA ARG A 299 15.30 2.65 -12.35
C ARG A 299 15.21 2.27 -13.82
N GLU A 300 14.31 1.34 -14.14
CA GLU A 300 14.06 0.95 -15.51
C GLU A 300 13.51 2.11 -16.33
N THR A 301 12.57 2.88 -15.78
CA THR A 301 11.99 4.03 -16.48
C THR A 301 13.07 5.06 -16.85
N ARG A 302 13.98 5.39 -15.92
CA ARG A 302 15.11 6.29 -16.18
C ARG A 302 16.02 5.75 -17.28
N ARG A 303 16.40 4.48 -17.18
CA ARG A 303 17.26 3.81 -18.17
C ARG A 303 16.62 3.82 -19.55
N GLN A 304 15.35 3.41 -19.64
CA GLN A 304 14.58 3.34 -20.87
C GLN A 304 14.29 4.71 -21.48
N ALA A 305 14.09 5.75 -20.65
CA ALA A 305 13.93 7.13 -21.10
C ALA A 305 15.22 7.66 -21.75
N LEU A 306 16.37 7.42 -21.09
CA LEU A 306 17.68 7.76 -21.62
C LEU A 306 17.94 7.07 -22.96
N ASP A 307 17.62 5.78 -23.08
CA ASP A 307 17.80 5.02 -24.33
C ASP A 307 16.88 5.50 -25.46
N LYS A 308 15.63 5.89 -25.14
CA LYS A 308 14.62 6.23 -26.16
C LYS A 308 14.71 7.66 -26.67
N TRP A 309 15.04 8.61 -25.80
CA TRP A 309 15.06 10.04 -26.16
C TRP A 309 16.22 10.82 -25.55
N GLY A 310 17.20 10.15 -24.94
CA GLY A 310 18.43 10.80 -24.47
C GLY A 310 18.27 11.65 -23.22
N GLY A 311 17.17 11.51 -22.47
CA GLY A 311 16.88 12.40 -21.35
C GLY A 311 15.90 11.83 -20.32
N LYS A 312 15.37 12.72 -19.51
CA LYS A 312 14.36 12.43 -18.48
C LYS A 312 12.96 12.72 -19.03
N PRO A 313 11.88 12.17 -18.45
CA PRO A 313 10.53 12.62 -18.75
C PRO A 313 10.26 13.99 -18.13
N ASP A 314 9.33 14.75 -18.70
CA ASP A 314 8.84 16.02 -18.14
C ASP A 314 7.88 15.78 -16.96
N ALA A 315 7.15 14.66 -17.00
CA ALA A 315 6.22 14.28 -15.94
C ALA A 315 6.14 12.77 -15.75
N LEU A 316 6.00 12.35 -14.48
CA LEU A 316 5.69 10.99 -14.05
C LEU A 316 4.32 10.99 -13.37
N VAL A 317 3.41 10.13 -13.82
CA VAL A 317 2.04 10.07 -13.32
C VAL A 317 1.74 8.67 -12.77
N ALA A 318 1.26 8.60 -11.54
CA ALA A 318 0.92 7.34 -10.88
C ALA A 318 -0.28 7.48 -9.95
N CYS A 319 -1.10 6.44 -9.85
CA CYS A 319 -2.22 6.43 -8.91
C CYS A 319 -1.72 6.24 -7.47
N VAL A 320 -2.44 6.85 -6.53
CA VAL A 320 -2.10 6.87 -5.10
C VAL A 320 -3.28 6.34 -4.31
N GLY A 321 -3.22 5.04 -4.00
CA GLY A 321 -3.88 4.49 -2.81
C GLY A 321 -2.94 4.65 -1.61
N THR A 322 -2.21 3.58 -1.26
CA THR A 322 -1.16 3.66 -0.23
C THR A 322 0.19 4.19 -0.72
N GLY A 323 0.38 4.27 -2.04
CA GLY A 323 1.56 4.91 -2.67
C GLY A 323 2.70 3.99 -3.14
N SER A 324 2.59 2.66 -3.04
CA SER A 324 3.72 1.77 -3.37
C SER A 324 4.17 1.86 -4.84
N ASN A 325 3.24 1.92 -5.78
CA ASN A 325 3.56 2.05 -7.21
C ASN A 325 4.09 3.45 -7.54
N ALA A 326 3.48 4.49 -6.96
CA ALA A 326 3.89 5.88 -7.16
C ALA A 326 5.32 6.11 -6.64
N LEU A 327 5.60 5.71 -5.39
CA LEU A 327 6.96 5.78 -4.85
C LEU A 327 7.94 4.93 -5.66
N GLY A 328 7.53 3.75 -6.13
CA GLY A 328 8.37 2.93 -7.01
C GLY A 328 8.79 3.64 -8.30
N LEU A 329 7.86 4.36 -8.94
CA LEU A 329 8.14 5.15 -10.14
C LEU A 329 8.93 6.43 -9.83
N PHE A 330 8.55 7.15 -8.77
CA PHE A 330 9.09 8.47 -8.44
C PHE A 330 10.47 8.43 -7.80
N HIS A 331 10.81 7.38 -7.05
CA HIS A 331 11.95 7.40 -6.13
C HIS A 331 13.27 7.82 -6.79
N GLU A 332 13.53 7.32 -7.99
CA GLU A 332 14.74 7.67 -8.74
C GLU A 332 14.78 9.14 -9.14
N PHE A 333 13.63 9.81 -9.29
CA PHE A 333 13.47 11.17 -9.82
C PHE A 333 13.22 12.24 -8.75
N ILE A 334 13.14 11.89 -7.46
CA ILE A 334 12.91 12.86 -6.38
C ILE A 334 13.95 14.00 -6.36
N GLY A 335 15.19 13.72 -6.76
CA GLY A 335 16.25 14.73 -6.86
C GLY A 335 16.24 15.58 -8.13
N ASP A 336 15.39 15.26 -9.11
CA ASP A 336 15.33 15.93 -10.40
C ASP A 336 14.21 16.98 -10.41
N SER A 337 14.53 18.22 -10.01
CA SER A 337 13.54 19.31 -9.90
C SER A 337 12.82 19.69 -11.19
N GLU A 338 13.33 19.26 -12.35
CA GLU A 338 12.73 19.49 -13.66
C GLU A 338 11.65 18.44 -14.01
N VAL A 339 11.58 17.33 -13.27
CA VAL A 339 10.62 16.25 -13.51
C VAL A 339 9.43 16.42 -12.57
N ARG A 340 8.24 16.64 -13.13
CA ARG A 340 7.01 16.74 -12.34
C ARG A 340 6.59 15.37 -11.83
N LEU A 341 6.42 15.22 -10.52
CA LEU A 341 5.95 13.99 -9.88
C LEU A 341 4.47 14.13 -9.53
N VAL A 342 3.60 13.45 -10.26
CA VAL A 342 2.14 13.64 -10.20
C VAL A 342 1.46 12.39 -9.62
N GLY A 343 1.07 12.47 -8.35
CA GLY A 343 0.26 11.44 -7.69
C GLY A 343 -1.23 11.69 -7.88
N VAL A 344 -2.00 10.65 -8.18
CA VAL A 344 -3.43 10.76 -8.43
C VAL A 344 -4.25 9.91 -7.46
N GLU A 345 -4.98 10.56 -6.56
CA GLU A 345 -5.84 9.93 -5.58
C GLU A 345 -7.26 9.70 -6.11
N ALA A 346 -8.01 8.83 -5.45
CA ALA A 346 -9.40 8.57 -5.81
C ALA A 346 -10.31 9.66 -5.26
N GLY A 347 -10.88 10.45 -6.15
CA GLY A 347 -11.87 11.48 -5.87
C GLY A 347 -13.27 10.93 -5.61
N GLY A 348 -13.50 9.62 -5.83
CA GLY A 348 -14.79 8.97 -5.58
C GLY A 348 -15.94 9.66 -6.32
N PHE A 349 -16.99 10.05 -5.59
CA PHE A 349 -18.12 10.81 -6.14
C PHE A 349 -17.87 12.33 -6.20
N GLY A 350 -16.61 12.76 -6.09
CA GLY A 350 -16.20 14.15 -5.96
C GLY A 350 -15.91 14.51 -4.51
N LEU A 351 -14.94 15.40 -4.30
CA LEU A 351 -14.46 15.77 -2.96
C LEU A 351 -15.58 16.36 -2.09
N GLU A 352 -16.42 17.22 -2.68
CA GLU A 352 -17.56 17.85 -2.01
C GLU A 352 -18.61 16.85 -1.47
N SER A 353 -18.64 15.62 -2.00
CA SER A 353 -19.56 14.59 -1.54
C SER A 353 -19.17 13.98 -0.18
N GLY A 354 -17.91 14.18 0.26
CA GLY A 354 -17.31 13.49 1.39
C GLY A 354 -17.12 11.97 1.17
N ARG A 355 -17.41 11.47 -0.03
CA ARG A 355 -17.26 10.06 -0.42
C ARG A 355 -16.13 9.92 -1.44
N HIS A 356 -14.90 9.94 -0.94
CA HIS A 356 -13.67 9.83 -1.70
C HIS A 356 -12.59 9.08 -0.90
N ALA A 357 -11.44 8.83 -1.53
CA ALA A 357 -10.22 8.36 -0.87
C ALA A 357 -9.02 9.27 -1.19
N SER A 358 -9.27 10.58 -1.38
CA SER A 358 -8.26 11.61 -1.59
C SER A 358 -7.64 12.09 -0.28
N THR A 359 -6.77 11.26 0.30
CA THR A 359 -6.15 11.45 1.60
C THR A 359 -5.18 12.64 1.65
N LEU A 360 -4.38 12.85 0.62
CA LEU A 360 -3.45 13.96 0.53
C LEU A 360 -4.18 15.25 0.19
N SER A 361 -5.30 15.23 -0.54
CA SER A 361 -6.09 16.44 -0.77
C SER A 361 -6.86 16.90 0.47
N GLU A 362 -7.63 16.00 1.10
CA GLU A 362 -8.64 16.34 2.12
C GLU A 362 -8.30 15.85 3.53
N GLY A 363 -7.22 15.08 3.69
CA GLY A 363 -6.85 14.48 4.97
C GLY A 363 -6.04 15.41 5.87
N GLU A 364 -5.93 14.98 7.12
CA GLU A 364 -5.16 15.63 8.16
C GLU A 364 -4.03 14.72 8.66
N VAL A 365 -3.05 15.31 9.35
CA VAL A 365 -1.96 14.53 9.93
C VAL A 365 -2.43 13.81 11.19
N GLY A 366 -2.18 12.50 11.25
CA GLY A 366 -2.42 11.71 12.46
C GLY A 366 -1.68 10.38 12.39
N VAL A 367 -2.05 9.46 13.28
CA VAL A 367 -1.38 8.17 13.44
C VAL A 367 -2.34 7.05 13.08
N TYR A 368 -2.00 6.26 12.08
CA TYR A 368 -2.81 5.13 11.63
C TYR A 368 -1.93 3.96 11.19
N HIS A 369 -2.36 2.74 11.54
CA HIS A 369 -1.66 1.50 11.22
C HIS A 369 -0.14 1.51 11.51
N GLY A 370 0.29 2.21 12.56
CA GLY A 370 1.68 2.16 13.03
C GLY A 370 2.60 3.29 12.55
N ALA A 371 2.11 4.26 11.78
CA ALA A 371 2.90 5.42 11.35
C ALA A 371 2.11 6.73 11.42
N MET A 372 2.85 7.84 11.56
CA MET A 372 2.33 9.19 11.38
C MET A 372 2.29 9.53 9.88
N ALA A 373 1.12 9.89 9.36
CA ALA A 373 0.90 10.20 7.94
C ALA A 373 -0.32 11.12 7.78
N TYR A 374 -0.59 11.58 6.56
CA TYR A 374 -1.93 12.06 6.24
C TYR A 374 -2.94 10.90 6.27
N LEU A 375 -4.12 11.15 6.85
CA LEU A 375 -5.27 10.27 6.82
C LEU A 375 -6.59 11.05 6.79
N LEU A 376 -7.64 10.40 6.30
CA LEU A 376 -9.01 10.89 6.39
C LEU A 376 -9.58 10.55 7.78
N GLN A 377 -9.92 11.58 8.54
CA GLN A 377 -10.46 11.48 9.89
C GLN A 377 -11.45 12.60 10.19
N ASP A 378 -12.35 12.38 11.13
CA ASP A 378 -13.26 13.41 11.63
C ASP A 378 -12.63 14.29 12.72
N GLU A 379 -13.38 15.27 13.21
CA GLU A 379 -12.96 16.20 14.28
C GLU A 379 -12.59 15.50 15.61
N TYR A 380 -12.99 14.23 15.79
CA TYR A 380 -12.70 13.41 16.96
C TYR A 380 -11.51 12.45 16.73
N GLY A 381 -10.85 12.53 15.55
CA GLY A 381 -9.76 11.65 15.16
C GLY A 381 -10.22 10.22 14.82
N GLN A 382 -11.50 10.01 14.53
CA GLN A 382 -11.99 8.72 14.03
C GLN A 382 -11.77 8.65 12.52
N THR A 383 -11.22 7.53 12.04
CA THR A 383 -11.00 7.32 10.60
C THR A 383 -12.32 7.30 9.85
N THR A 384 -12.44 8.10 8.80
CA THR A 384 -13.63 8.08 7.93
C THR A 384 -13.57 6.91 6.95
N GLU A 385 -14.72 6.52 6.40
CA GLU A 385 -14.81 5.43 5.44
C GLU A 385 -14.43 5.94 4.04
N PRO A 386 -13.30 5.47 3.46
CA PRO A 386 -12.88 5.90 2.12
C PRO A 386 -13.78 5.30 1.06
N HIS A 387 -13.98 6.02 -0.05
CA HIS A 387 -14.76 5.55 -1.19
C HIS A 387 -14.02 5.73 -2.52
N SER A 388 -14.10 4.71 -3.37
CA SER A 388 -13.64 4.71 -4.76
C SER A 388 -14.24 3.51 -5.48
N ILE A 389 -14.48 3.64 -6.78
CA ILE A 389 -14.78 2.51 -7.64
C ILE A 389 -13.60 1.52 -7.76
N ALA A 390 -12.37 2.01 -7.59
CA ALA A 390 -11.17 1.18 -7.57
C ALA A 390 -10.93 0.65 -6.15
N VAL A 391 -11.22 -0.63 -5.93
CA VAL A 391 -11.19 -1.27 -4.60
C VAL A 391 -9.81 -1.13 -3.93
N GLY A 392 -8.72 -1.25 -4.69
CA GLY A 392 -7.35 -1.10 -4.15
C GLY A 392 -6.97 0.32 -3.69
N MET A 393 -7.81 1.33 -3.99
CA MET A 393 -7.62 2.71 -3.54
C MET A 393 -8.51 3.10 -2.35
N GLN A 394 -9.41 2.22 -1.91
CA GLN A 394 -10.27 2.46 -0.72
C GLN A 394 -9.49 2.30 0.58
N TYR A 395 -8.57 3.22 0.86
CA TYR A 395 -7.78 3.21 2.08
C TYR A 395 -7.64 4.64 2.63
N PRO A 396 -7.85 4.88 3.93
CA PRO A 396 -8.02 6.24 4.44
C PRO A 396 -6.69 6.98 4.68
N ALA A 397 -5.54 6.30 4.61
CA ALA A 397 -4.23 6.87 4.89
C ALA A 397 -3.27 6.73 3.70
N VAL A 398 -2.14 7.42 3.73
CA VAL A 398 -1.15 7.35 2.64
C VAL A 398 0.26 7.12 3.19
N GLY A 399 1.18 6.65 2.33
CA GLY A 399 2.56 6.41 2.75
C GLY A 399 3.23 7.66 3.35
N PRO A 400 4.04 7.53 4.41
CA PRO A 400 4.66 8.67 5.07
C PRO A 400 5.64 9.43 4.16
N GLU A 401 6.28 8.75 3.20
CA GLU A 401 7.14 9.41 2.22
C GLU A 401 6.34 10.28 1.24
N LEU A 402 5.16 9.85 0.79
CA LEU A 402 4.27 10.71 -0.01
C LEU A 402 3.71 11.87 0.82
N SER A 403 3.41 11.64 2.11
CA SER A 403 3.02 12.72 3.04
C SER A 403 4.12 13.78 3.14
N TYR A 404 5.38 13.35 3.22
CA TYR A 404 6.54 14.23 3.23
C TYR A 404 6.72 14.98 1.90
N LEU A 405 6.58 14.30 0.76
CA LEU A 405 6.66 14.92 -0.56
C LEU A 405 5.55 15.97 -0.76
N LYS A 406 4.33 15.72 -0.27
CA LYS A 406 3.26 16.73 -0.26
C LYS A 406 3.66 17.94 0.58
N GLU A 407 4.07 17.73 1.82
CA GLU A 407 4.38 18.81 2.76
C GLU A 407 5.54 19.69 2.27
N THR A 408 6.51 19.11 1.58
CA THR A 408 7.68 19.82 1.05
C THR A 408 7.49 20.37 -0.36
N GLY A 409 6.37 20.07 -1.03
CA GLY A 409 6.16 20.40 -2.43
C GLY A 409 7.04 19.59 -3.40
N GLY A 410 7.58 18.45 -2.96
CA GLY A 410 8.38 17.56 -3.80
C GLY A 410 7.56 16.71 -4.77
N ALA A 411 6.24 16.65 -4.60
CA ALA A 411 5.32 16.03 -5.55
C ALA A 411 3.96 16.76 -5.55
N GLU A 412 3.27 16.70 -6.68
CA GLU A 412 1.93 17.26 -6.90
C GLU A 412 0.90 16.14 -6.70
N PHE A 413 -0.22 16.45 -6.06
CA PHE A 413 -1.30 15.48 -5.81
C PHE A 413 -2.63 16.01 -6.30
N TYR A 414 -3.33 15.18 -7.07
CA TYR A 414 -4.62 15.49 -7.69
C TYR A 414 -5.65 14.40 -7.35
N SER A 415 -6.92 14.72 -7.54
CA SER A 415 -8.03 13.80 -7.29
C SER A 415 -8.80 13.55 -8.59
N VAL A 416 -9.02 12.27 -8.92
CA VAL A 416 -9.78 11.85 -10.10
C VAL A 416 -11.03 11.11 -9.64
N THR A 417 -12.21 11.55 -10.07
CA THR A 417 -13.50 10.94 -9.73
C THR A 417 -13.66 9.56 -10.36
N ASP A 418 -14.58 8.76 -9.81
CA ASP A 418 -14.91 7.44 -10.33
C ASP A 418 -15.35 7.49 -11.80
N GLN A 419 -16.09 8.53 -12.19
CA GLN A 419 -16.52 8.72 -13.58
C GLN A 419 -15.34 9.00 -14.50
N GLN A 420 -14.43 9.89 -14.10
CA GLN A 420 -13.21 10.18 -14.87
C GLN A 420 -12.32 8.93 -15.01
N ALA A 421 -12.19 8.12 -13.96
CA ALA A 421 -11.46 6.86 -14.01
C ALA A 421 -12.11 5.84 -14.97
N LEU A 422 -13.44 5.71 -14.95
CA LEU A 422 -14.17 4.86 -15.89
C LEU A 422 -14.03 5.33 -17.35
N ASP A 423 -14.08 6.63 -17.59
CA ASP A 423 -13.87 7.23 -18.91
C ASP A 423 -12.45 6.99 -19.41
N ALA A 424 -11.45 7.08 -18.52
CA ALA A 424 -10.07 6.81 -18.81
C ALA A 424 -9.82 5.33 -19.12
N TYR A 425 -10.37 4.41 -18.32
CA TYR A 425 -10.32 2.96 -18.58
C TYR A 425 -10.79 2.66 -20.01
N GLU A 426 -11.99 3.12 -20.36
CA GLU A 426 -12.61 2.87 -21.66
C GLU A 426 -11.77 3.46 -22.81
N ARG A 427 -11.21 4.66 -22.60
CA ARG A 427 -10.36 5.32 -23.57
C ARG A 427 -9.07 4.55 -23.82
N VAL A 428 -8.37 4.13 -22.77
CA VAL A 428 -7.11 3.37 -22.92
C VAL A 428 -7.39 2.04 -23.64
N CYS A 429 -8.48 1.35 -23.28
CA CYS A 429 -8.93 0.15 -23.97
C CYS A 429 -9.16 0.38 -25.47
N LYS A 430 -9.92 1.42 -25.84
CA LYS A 430 -10.25 1.70 -27.26
C LYS A 430 -9.07 2.25 -28.07
N MET A 431 -8.20 3.01 -27.44
CA MET A 431 -7.11 3.69 -28.14
C MET A 431 -5.88 2.79 -28.29
N GLU A 432 -5.54 2.03 -27.25
CA GLU A 432 -4.29 1.26 -27.18
C GLU A 432 -4.52 -0.25 -27.09
N GLY A 433 -5.76 -0.73 -26.90
CA GLY A 433 -6.03 -2.16 -26.74
C GLY A 433 -5.46 -2.73 -25.43
N ILE A 434 -5.30 -1.88 -24.41
CA ILE A 434 -4.74 -2.25 -23.11
C ILE A 434 -5.84 -2.06 -22.06
N CYS A 435 -6.19 -3.13 -21.35
CA CYS A 435 -7.10 -3.08 -20.21
C CYS A 435 -6.27 -2.88 -18.93
N VAL A 436 -6.18 -1.64 -18.46
CA VAL A 436 -5.50 -1.29 -17.20
C VAL A 436 -6.46 -1.42 -16.03
N SER A 437 -5.98 -1.64 -14.81
CA SER A 437 -6.87 -1.69 -13.63
C SER A 437 -7.58 -0.35 -13.39
N LEU A 438 -8.67 -0.36 -12.63
CA LEU A 438 -9.37 0.86 -12.21
C LEU A 438 -8.47 1.73 -11.33
N GLU A 439 -7.55 1.16 -10.55
CA GLU A 439 -6.53 1.94 -9.85
C GLU A 439 -5.64 2.68 -10.84
N ALA A 440 -5.07 1.97 -11.84
CA ALA A 440 -4.23 2.59 -12.86
C ALA A 440 -5.01 3.62 -13.69
N SER A 441 -6.30 3.38 -13.95
CA SER A 441 -7.19 4.29 -14.69
C SER A 441 -7.30 5.68 -14.06
N HIS A 442 -7.15 5.79 -12.74
CA HIS A 442 -7.08 7.11 -12.09
C HIS A 442 -5.86 7.91 -12.57
N ALA A 443 -4.70 7.27 -12.72
CA ALA A 443 -3.50 7.91 -13.27
C ALA A 443 -3.68 8.40 -14.72
N PHE A 444 -4.57 7.75 -15.49
CA PHE A 444 -4.95 8.21 -16.82
C PHE A 444 -6.02 9.30 -16.80
N GLY A 445 -6.94 9.27 -15.83
CA GLY A 445 -8.02 10.25 -15.72
C GLY A 445 -7.56 11.68 -15.58
N ILE A 446 -6.41 11.92 -14.93
CA ILE A 446 -5.85 13.26 -14.77
C ILE A 446 -5.30 13.84 -16.08
N LEU A 447 -5.07 13.02 -17.12
CA LEU A 447 -4.44 13.48 -18.35
C LEU A 447 -5.26 14.55 -19.07
N GLU A 448 -6.59 14.57 -18.93
CA GLU A 448 -7.42 15.64 -19.51
C GLU A 448 -7.06 17.03 -18.96
N GLU A 449 -6.67 17.11 -17.70
CA GLU A 449 -6.29 18.36 -17.03
C GLU A 449 -4.78 18.60 -17.09
N LEU A 450 -3.97 17.55 -16.98
CA LEU A 450 -2.52 17.64 -16.95
C LEU A 450 -1.91 17.88 -18.33
N PHE A 451 -2.42 17.20 -19.37
CA PHE A 451 -1.81 17.21 -20.71
C PHE A 451 -1.63 18.61 -21.30
N PRO A 452 -2.62 19.53 -21.21
CA PRO A 452 -2.47 20.90 -21.73
C PRO A 452 -1.43 21.75 -20.98
N THR A 453 -1.02 21.34 -19.76
CA THR A 453 -0.05 22.08 -18.93
C THR A 453 1.40 21.71 -19.24
N LEU A 454 1.62 20.68 -20.06
CA LEU A 454 2.93 20.16 -20.39
C LEU A 454 3.43 20.71 -21.73
N PRO A 455 4.75 20.87 -21.91
CA PRO A 455 5.31 21.45 -23.13
C PRO A 455 5.02 20.58 -24.35
N ASP A 456 4.84 21.23 -25.50
CA ASP A 456 4.78 20.54 -26.79
C ASP A 456 6.08 19.78 -27.04
N GLY A 457 5.96 18.52 -27.48
CA GLY A 457 7.11 17.63 -27.64
C GLY A 457 7.69 17.08 -26.34
N GLY A 458 7.11 17.40 -25.17
CA GLY A 458 7.47 16.79 -23.88
C GLY A 458 7.22 15.28 -23.83
N LYS A 459 7.53 14.66 -22.69
CA LYS A 459 7.43 13.22 -22.43
C LYS A 459 6.75 13.01 -21.09
N VAL A 460 5.53 12.49 -21.12
CA VAL A 460 4.81 12.09 -19.89
C VAL A 460 4.80 10.58 -19.78
N VAL A 461 5.21 10.06 -18.62
CA VAL A 461 5.17 8.62 -18.32
C VAL A 461 4.06 8.34 -17.32
N VAL A 462 3.10 7.49 -17.71
CA VAL A 462 2.00 7.04 -16.87
C VAL A 462 2.27 5.61 -16.41
N ASN A 463 2.13 5.34 -15.11
CA ASN A 463 2.32 4.01 -14.56
C ASN A 463 1.08 3.12 -14.78
N CYS A 464 1.18 2.11 -15.65
CA CYS A 464 0.17 1.06 -15.76
C CYS A 464 0.36 0.06 -14.62
N SER A 465 -0.01 0.46 -13.40
CA SER A 465 0.38 -0.25 -12.17
C SER A 465 -0.14 -1.70 -12.07
N ALA A 466 -1.21 -2.03 -12.79
CA ALA A 466 -1.81 -3.36 -12.89
C ALA A 466 -2.67 -3.47 -14.17
N ARG A 467 -2.89 -4.70 -14.64
CA ARG A 467 -3.93 -5.02 -15.64
C ARG A 467 -5.31 -4.98 -15.00
N GLY A 468 -6.36 -4.79 -15.80
CA GLY A 468 -7.74 -4.62 -15.32
C GLY A 468 -8.71 -5.68 -15.81
N ASP A 469 -8.25 -6.92 -15.93
CA ASP A 469 -9.07 -8.05 -16.37
C ASP A 469 -10.19 -8.34 -15.34
N GLU A 470 -9.87 -8.19 -14.06
CA GLU A 470 -10.75 -8.36 -12.91
C GLU A 470 -11.78 -7.23 -12.72
N ASP A 471 -11.50 -6.06 -13.28
CA ASP A 471 -12.36 -4.88 -13.15
C ASP A 471 -13.45 -4.80 -14.24
N VAL A 472 -13.41 -5.68 -15.24
CA VAL A 472 -14.33 -5.68 -16.39
C VAL A 472 -15.79 -5.69 -15.93
N ASP A 473 -16.16 -6.55 -14.97
CA ASP A 473 -17.52 -6.65 -14.44
C ASP A 473 -17.97 -5.37 -13.71
N ILE A 474 -17.03 -4.66 -13.08
CA ILE A 474 -17.31 -3.37 -12.44
C ILE A 474 -17.58 -2.33 -13.51
N VAL A 475 -16.72 -2.24 -14.52
CA VAL A 475 -16.84 -1.30 -15.64
C VAL A 475 -18.16 -1.52 -16.41
N PHE A 476 -18.49 -2.78 -16.73
CA PHE A 476 -19.70 -3.10 -17.48
C PHE A 476 -20.98 -2.69 -16.76
N ARG A 477 -21.05 -2.91 -15.44
CA ARG A 477 -22.22 -2.53 -14.63
C ARG A 477 -22.45 -1.02 -14.57
N HIS A 478 -21.38 -0.23 -14.55
CA HIS A 478 -21.50 1.23 -14.40
C HIS A 478 -21.75 1.96 -15.73
N LYS A 479 -21.18 1.48 -16.83
CA LYS A 479 -21.21 2.20 -18.12
C LYS A 479 -22.48 1.96 -18.94
N GLN A 480 -23.44 1.16 -18.45
CA GLN A 480 -24.66 0.79 -19.19
C GLN A 480 -24.35 0.39 -20.65
N PHE A 481 -23.28 -0.39 -20.86
CA PHE A 481 -23.01 -0.95 -22.18
C PHE A 481 -24.26 -1.67 -22.69
N ASP A 482 -24.53 -1.59 -23.99
CA ASP A 482 -25.75 -2.11 -24.63
C ASP A 482 -26.17 -3.46 -24.02
N GLY A 483 -27.14 -3.38 -23.10
CA GLY A 483 -27.59 -4.51 -22.30
C GLY A 483 -28.19 -5.61 -23.16
N SER A 484 -28.45 -5.34 -24.44
CA SER A 484 -28.89 -6.35 -25.40
C SER A 484 -27.82 -7.42 -25.64
N LEU A 485 -26.52 -7.12 -25.55
CA LEU A 485 -25.46 -8.11 -25.77
C LEU A 485 -25.29 -9.00 -24.53
N LEU A 486 -25.17 -8.41 -23.34
CA LEU A 486 -25.06 -9.17 -22.09
C LEU A 486 -26.32 -10.01 -21.83
N LYS A 487 -27.50 -9.45 -22.11
CA LYS A 487 -28.75 -10.21 -22.05
C LYS A 487 -28.75 -11.36 -23.04
N ARG A 488 -28.31 -11.15 -24.29
CA ARG A 488 -28.16 -12.24 -25.28
C ARG A 488 -27.17 -13.31 -24.82
N ILE A 489 -26.04 -12.93 -24.22
CA ILE A 489 -25.05 -13.89 -23.69
C ILE A 489 -25.68 -14.72 -22.57
N ASN A 490 -26.35 -14.09 -21.61
CA ASN A 490 -27.01 -14.78 -20.50
C ASN A 490 -28.15 -15.69 -20.99
N ASP A 491 -28.99 -15.18 -21.90
CA ASP A 491 -30.08 -15.96 -22.50
C ASP A 491 -29.53 -17.18 -23.26
N MET A 492 -28.42 -17.04 -23.99
CA MET A 492 -27.75 -18.15 -24.66
C MET A 492 -27.14 -19.16 -23.68
N ALA A 493 -26.53 -18.70 -22.59
CA ALA A 493 -25.96 -19.59 -21.57
C ALA A 493 -27.05 -20.42 -20.88
N LEU A 494 -28.17 -19.80 -20.52
CA LEU A 494 -29.35 -20.47 -19.95
C LEU A 494 -29.93 -21.51 -20.92
N GLN A 495 -30.04 -21.18 -22.21
CA GLN A 495 -30.51 -22.14 -23.23
C GLN A 495 -29.58 -23.36 -23.37
N VAL A 496 -28.27 -23.17 -23.23
CA VAL A 496 -27.30 -24.28 -23.26
C VAL A 496 -27.45 -25.18 -22.03
N GLU A 497 -27.62 -24.61 -20.84
CA GLU A 497 -27.86 -25.38 -19.61
C GLU A 497 -29.17 -26.16 -19.66
N GLU A 498 -30.27 -25.52 -20.10
CA GLU A 498 -31.57 -26.18 -20.29
C GLU A 498 -31.47 -27.34 -21.30
N HIS A 499 -30.75 -27.13 -22.42
CA HIS A 499 -30.54 -28.18 -23.42
C HIS A 499 -29.69 -29.33 -22.89
N HIS A 500 -28.68 -29.05 -22.03
CA HIS A 500 -27.87 -30.07 -21.38
C HIS A 500 -28.68 -30.89 -20.36
N HIS A 501 -29.49 -30.20 -19.55
CA HIS A 501 -30.36 -30.85 -18.58
C HIS A 501 -31.41 -31.74 -19.26
N HIS A 502 -31.99 -31.27 -20.36
CA HIS A 502 -32.94 -32.07 -21.15
C HIS A 502 -32.28 -33.30 -21.79
N LYS A 503 -31.06 -33.18 -22.30
CA LYS A 503 -30.29 -34.34 -22.81
C LYS A 503 -29.95 -35.35 -21.71
N GLN A 504 -29.56 -34.90 -20.52
CA GLN A 504 -29.30 -35.78 -19.39
C GLN A 504 -30.55 -36.53 -18.93
N GLN A 505 -31.71 -35.86 -18.86
CA GLN A 505 -32.98 -36.50 -18.54
C GLN A 505 -33.38 -37.54 -19.59
N MET A 506 -33.22 -37.25 -20.88
CA MET A 506 -33.50 -38.19 -21.97
C MET A 506 -32.54 -39.39 -21.99
N HIS A 507 -31.29 -39.22 -21.53
CA HIS A 507 -30.34 -40.31 -21.36
C HIS A 507 -30.63 -41.17 -20.14
N ALA A 508 -31.18 -40.61 -19.06
CA ALA A 508 -31.60 -41.35 -17.87
C ALA A 508 -32.92 -42.14 -18.08
N LEU A 509 -33.75 -41.73 -19.05
CA LEU A 509 -35.00 -42.39 -19.44
C LEU A 509 -34.80 -43.54 -20.45
N ARG A 510 -33.61 -43.66 -21.05
CA ARG A 510 -33.22 -44.76 -21.95
C ARG A 510 -32.38 -45.78 -21.19
#